data_AF-A0ABD3H9U6-F1
#
_entry.id   AF-A0ABD3H9U6-F1
#
_cell.length_a   1.000
_cell.length_b   1.000
_cell.length_c   1.000
_cell.angle_alpha   90.00
_cell.angle_beta   90.00
_cell.angle_gamma   90.00
#
_symmetry.space_group_name_H-M   'P 1'
#
loop_
_entity.id
_entity.type
_entity.pdbx_description
1 polymer ?
#
loop_
_entity_poly.entity_id
_entity_poly.type
_entity_poly.pdbx_seq_one_letter_code
_entity_poly.pdbx_strand_id
1 'polypeptide(L)'
;MSRENDGTRREYVDFKIEYNRDQNPTENLESENEEDVLDDMETVCYMVYNIVDESCDENTSHVFSRCTWRTEQVETLIVLRITASDSFERALEDNCSSSSSLWEDIAEQLPQDMGERQKTMKECMWLWNMLMREYTGVLGRSKVESDFPFFQLMDRSLKHLKPAFNQLVMCDHMMFIKLCLSLLVAGLK
;
A
#
# COMPACT_ATOMS: atom_id res chain seq x y z
N MET A 1 -13.89 35.50 -33.81
CA MET A 1 -14.16 34.91 -32.47
C MET A 1 -13.29 33.69 -32.34
N SER A 2 -12.08 33.88 -31.82
CA SER A 2 -11.17 32.77 -31.53
C SER A 2 -11.65 32.11 -30.25
N ARG A 3 -12.01 30.82 -30.32
CA ARG A 3 -12.20 30.01 -29.11
C ARG A 3 -10.83 29.88 -28.45
N GLU A 4 -10.69 30.51 -27.28
CA GLU A 4 -9.58 30.21 -26.38
C GLU A 4 -9.63 28.70 -26.07
N ASN A 5 -8.50 28.05 -26.33
CA ASN A 5 -8.28 26.66 -26.00
C ASN A 5 -8.10 26.62 -24.49
N ASP A 6 -9.19 26.39 -23.76
CA ASP A 6 -9.16 26.26 -22.30
C ASP A 6 -8.32 25.02 -21.97
N GLY A 7 -7.13 25.24 -21.44
CA GLY A 7 -6.20 24.18 -21.05
C GLY A 7 -6.91 23.18 -20.17
N THR A 8 -6.85 21.89 -20.53
CA THR A 8 -7.52 20.87 -19.72
C THR A 8 -6.66 20.61 -18.48
N ARG A 9 -6.94 21.33 -17.38
CA ARG A 9 -6.38 21.04 -16.06
C ARG A 9 -6.90 19.68 -15.59
N ARG A 10 -5.99 18.77 -15.27
CA ARG A 10 -6.32 17.44 -14.72
C ARG A 10 -5.74 17.29 -13.33
N GLU A 11 -6.54 16.75 -12.44
CA GLU A 11 -6.18 16.52 -11.05
C GLU A 11 -6.38 15.04 -10.75
N TYR A 12 -5.36 14.41 -10.17
CA TYR A 12 -5.44 13.00 -9.78
C TYR A 12 -4.59 12.72 -8.55
N VAL A 13 -4.97 11.67 -7.83
CA VAL A 13 -4.20 11.15 -6.71
C VAL A 13 -3.36 9.97 -7.20
N ASP A 14 -2.08 9.99 -6.90
CA ASP A 14 -1.15 8.89 -7.10
C ASP A 14 -0.65 8.36 -5.75
N PHE A 15 -0.13 7.14 -5.78
CA PHE A 15 0.36 6.43 -4.62
C PHE A 15 1.74 5.87 -4.92
N LYS A 16 2.70 6.17 -4.06
CA LYS A 16 4.08 5.70 -4.17
C LYS A 16 4.48 4.91 -2.94
N ILE A 17 5.20 3.82 -3.16
CA ILE A 17 5.89 3.05 -2.12
C ILE A 17 7.40 3.17 -2.39
N GLU A 18 8.17 3.38 -1.33
CA GLU A 18 9.62 3.40 -1.35
C GLU A 18 10.14 2.45 -0.27
N TYR A 19 11.24 1.76 -0.57
CA TYR A 19 11.92 0.86 0.37
C TYR A 19 13.29 1.47 0.68
N ASN A 20 13.43 1.99 1.89
CA ASN A 20 14.67 2.61 2.35
C ASN A 20 15.40 1.61 3.24
N ARG A 21 16.61 1.21 2.85
CA ARG A 21 17.50 0.49 3.75
C ARG A 21 18.13 1.52 4.69
N ASP A 22 18.03 1.31 6.00
CA ASP A 22 18.64 2.21 6.97
C ASP A 22 20.15 2.30 6.67
N GLN A 23 20.65 3.51 6.37
CA GLN A 23 22.06 3.71 6.03
C GLN A 23 22.94 3.93 7.27
N ASN A 24 22.48 3.50 8.44
CA ASN A 24 23.24 3.58 9.68
C ASN A 24 23.85 2.21 10.02
N PRO A 25 25.00 1.85 9.43
CA PRO A 25 25.71 0.67 9.90
C PRO A 25 26.24 1.02 11.28
N THR A 26 25.69 0.39 12.31
CA THR A 26 26.50 0.15 13.49
C THR A 26 27.54 -0.87 13.04
N GLU A 27 28.66 -0.39 12.50
CA GLU A 27 29.81 -1.20 12.14
C GLU A 27 30.25 -1.95 13.39
N ASN A 28 29.87 -3.23 13.46
CA ASN A 28 30.58 -4.34 14.09
C ASN A 28 29.58 -5.48 14.25
N LEU A 29 29.68 -6.49 13.39
CA LEU A 29 29.77 -7.89 13.79
C LEU A 29 29.93 -8.75 12.54
N GLU A 30 31.09 -9.41 12.49
CA GLU A 30 31.33 -10.58 11.66
C GLU A 30 30.29 -11.65 12.02
N SER A 31 29.39 -12.02 11.10
CA SER A 31 28.86 -13.39 11.09
C SER A 31 28.35 -13.75 9.70
N GLU A 32 29.02 -14.72 9.09
CA GLU A 32 28.58 -15.47 7.92
C GLU A 32 27.31 -16.27 8.30
N ASN A 33 26.15 -15.81 7.82
CA ASN A 33 24.97 -16.64 7.55
C ASN A 33 24.15 -15.88 6.49
N GLU A 34 24.19 -16.35 5.24
CA GLU A 34 23.33 -15.89 4.14
C GLU A 34 21.89 -16.39 4.33
N GLU A 35 21.23 -16.00 5.41
CA GLU A 35 19.77 -15.87 5.37
C GLU A 35 19.48 -14.43 4.94
N ASP A 36 18.67 -14.25 3.90
CA ASP A 36 18.17 -12.95 3.42
C ASP A 36 17.34 -12.30 4.54
N VAL A 37 18.02 -11.73 5.52
CA VAL A 37 17.36 -11.01 6.61
C VAL A 37 17.01 -9.62 6.07
N LEU A 38 15.71 -9.34 5.95
CA LEU A 38 15.16 -8.00 5.64
C LEU A 38 15.38 -7.01 6.80
N ASP A 39 16.31 -7.29 7.71
CA ASP A 39 16.56 -6.51 8.93
C ASP A 39 16.84 -5.06 8.55
N ASP A 40 16.05 -4.17 9.15
CA ASP A 40 16.15 -2.71 9.07
C ASP A 40 15.82 -2.05 7.73
N MET A 41 14.84 -2.58 6.98
CA MET A 41 14.18 -1.77 5.94
C MET A 41 12.97 -0.99 6.46
N GLU A 42 12.93 0.30 6.13
CA GLU A 42 11.79 1.18 6.31
C GLU A 42 11.00 1.27 4.99
N THR A 43 9.72 0.89 5.05
CA THR A 43 8.79 1.06 3.93
C THR A 43 8.06 2.39 4.09
N VAL A 44 8.18 3.28 3.11
CA VAL A 44 7.55 4.60 3.13
C VAL A 44 6.46 4.68 2.08
N CYS A 45 5.25 5.06 2.52
CA CYS A 45 4.08 5.20 1.69
C CYS A 45 3.75 6.69 1.50
N TYR A 46 3.56 7.12 0.26
CA TYR A 46 3.21 8.50 -0.09
C TYR A 46 1.91 8.56 -0.88
N MET A 47 0.99 9.41 -0.42
CA MET A 47 -0.19 9.81 -1.17
C MET A 47 0.14 11.15 -1.80
N VAL A 48 0.19 11.20 -3.12
CA VAL A 48 0.63 12.36 -3.88
C VAL A 48 -0.55 12.89 -4.67
N TYR A 49 -0.87 14.16 -4.48
CA TYR A 49 -1.83 14.87 -5.31
C TYR A 49 -1.09 15.53 -6.46
N ASN A 50 -1.47 15.20 -7.69
CA ASN A 50 -0.85 15.75 -8.89
C ASN A 50 -1.84 16.68 -9.60
N ILE A 51 -1.36 17.86 -9.95
CA ILE A 51 -2.05 18.82 -10.80
C ILE A 51 -1.24 18.94 -12.09
N VAL A 52 -1.85 18.52 -13.20
CA VAL A 52 -1.27 18.62 -14.53
C VAL A 52 -1.98 19.74 -15.26
N ASP A 53 -1.24 20.80 -15.57
CA ASP A 53 -1.69 21.87 -16.44
C ASP A 53 -1.14 21.65 -17.85
N GLU A 54 -1.99 21.09 -18.73
CA GLU A 54 -1.64 20.81 -20.12
C GLU A 54 -1.38 22.08 -20.94
N SER A 55 -1.78 23.27 -20.47
CA SER A 55 -1.54 24.54 -21.18
C SER A 55 -0.15 25.12 -20.91
N CYS A 56 0.45 24.80 -19.76
CA CYS A 56 1.72 25.34 -19.33
C CYS A 56 2.86 24.31 -19.31
N ASP A 57 2.57 23.03 -19.61
CA ASP A 57 3.52 21.90 -19.42
C ASP A 57 4.06 21.84 -17.98
N GLU A 58 3.24 22.30 -17.03
CA GLU A 58 3.56 22.30 -15.60
C GLU A 58 2.90 21.11 -14.92
N ASN A 59 3.71 20.29 -14.25
CA ASN A 59 3.27 19.23 -13.37
C ASN A 59 3.68 19.57 -11.94
N THR A 60 2.68 19.82 -11.08
CA THR A 60 2.91 20.07 -9.65
C THR A 60 2.44 18.88 -8.83
N SER A 61 3.36 18.30 -8.07
CA SER A 61 3.11 17.18 -7.18
C SER A 61 3.19 17.61 -5.72
N HIS A 62 2.12 17.37 -4.97
CA HIS A 62 2.05 17.67 -3.54
C HIS A 62 1.89 16.39 -2.74
N VAL A 63 2.80 16.15 -1.79
CA VAL A 63 2.65 15.03 -0.85
C VAL A 63 1.55 15.39 0.16
N PHE A 64 0.43 14.68 0.07
CA PHE A 64 -0.72 14.87 0.94
C PHE A 64 -0.61 14.05 2.24
N SER A 65 -0.05 12.85 2.15
CA SER A 65 0.15 11.97 3.30
C SER A 65 1.43 11.16 3.15
N ARG A 66 2.15 11.00 4.26
CA ARG A 66 3.33 10.15 4.39
C ARG A 66 3.14 9.24 5.59
N CYS A 67 3.33 7.94 5.39
CA CYS A 67 3.28 6.94 6.46
C CYS A 67 4.51 6.02 6.34
N THR A 68 5.24 5.84 7.43
CA THR A 68 6.43 4.98 7.51
C THR A 68 6.08 3.65 8.18
N TRP A 69 6.71 2.57 7.75
CA TRP A 69 6.41 1.22 8.22
C TRP A 69 7.70 0.44 8.42
N ARG A 70 7.82 -0.22 9.56
CA ARG A 70 8.90 -1.18 9.79
C ARG A 70 8.64 -2.47 9.04
N THR A 71 9.70 -3.17 8.68
CA THR A 71 9.61 -4.47 8.01
C THR A 71 8.68 -5.44 8.74
N GLU A 72 8.85 -5.61 10.07
CA GLU A 72 7.98 -6.49 10.88
C GLU A 72 6.49 -6.10 10.83
N GLN A 73 6.17 -4.81 10.73
CA GLN A 73 4.79 -4.34 10.61
C GLN A 73 4.21 -4.71 9.24
N VAL A 74 5.01 -4.57 8.17
CA VAL A 74 4.60 -4.95 6.81
C VAL A 74 4.39 -6.47 6.72
N GLU A 75 5.31 -7.27 7.26
CA GLU A 75 5.20 -8.73 7.26
C GLU A 75 3.98 -9.19 8.06
N THR A 76 3.78 -8.63 9.26
CA THR A 76 2.61 -8.93 10.10
C THR A 76 1.32 -8.56 9.38
N LEU A 77 1.26 -7.39 8.71
CA LEU A 77 0.11 -6.98 7.90
C LEU A 77 -0.21 -8.01 6.81
N ILE A 78 0.81 -8.47 6.07
CA ILE A 78 0.65 -9.46 4.99
C ILE A 78 0.06 -10.76 5.56
N VAL A 79 0.64 -11.28 6.64
CA VAL A 79 0.20 -12.53 7.26
C VAL A 79 -1.23 -12.42 7.80
N LEU A 80 -1.54 -11.36 8.56
CA LEU A 80 -2.87 -11.16 9.12
C LEU A 80 -3.93 -11.03 8.02
N ARG A 81 -3.66 -10.24 6.98
CA ARG A 81 -4.63 -10.00 5.91
C ARG A 81 -4.92 -11.25 5.09
N ILE A 82 -3.90 -12.06 4.84
CA ILE A 82 -4.03 -13.34 4.11
C ILE A 82 -4.75 -14.38 4.97
N THR A 83 -4.43 -14.46 6.26
CA THR A 83 -5.10 -15.36 7.21
C THR A 83 -6.58 -15.01 7.36
N ALA A 84 -6.93 -13.72 7.30
CA ALA A 84 -8.30 -13.24 7.32
C ALA A 84 -9.04 -13.32 5.97
N SER A 85 -8.43 -13.87 4.91
CA SER A 85 -8.98 -13.85 3.54
C SER A 85 -10.44 -14.33 3.45
N ASP A 86 -10.78 -15.48 4.03
CA ASP A 86 -12.15 -16.00 4.05
C ASP A 86 -13.14 -15.08 4.76
N SER A 87 -12.69 -14.37 5.81
CA SER A 87 -13.53 -13.40 6.53
C SER A 87 -13.77 -12.15 5.70
N PHE A 88 -12.76 -11.70 4.96
CA PHE A 88 -12.93 -10.63 3.99
C PHE A 88 -13.84 -11.05 2.83
N GLU A 89 -13.72 -12.27 2.32
CA GLU A 89 -14.61 -12.84 1.29
C GLU A 89 -16.07 -12.76 1.72
N ARG A 90 -16.38 -13.27 2.92
CA ARG A 90 -17.72 -13.18 3.52
C ARG A 90 -18.19 -11.74 3.73
N ALA A 91 -17.30 -10.82 4.10
CA ALA A 91 -17.66 -9.42 4.27
C ALA A 91 -18.14 -8.76 2.96
N LEU A 92 -17.71 -9.27 1.80
CA LEU A 92 -18.10 -8.74 0.49
C LEU A 92 -19.51 -9.18 0.09
N GLU A 93 -19.87 -10.41 0.43
CA GLU A 93 -21.25 -10.90 0.28
C GLU A 93 -22.23 -10.04 1.09
N ASP A 94 -21.77 -9.43 2.19
CA ASP A 94 -22.54 -8.52 3.05
C ASP A 94 -22.31 -7.01 2.75
N ASN A 95 -22.13 -6.66 1.48
CA ASN A 95 -21.94 -5.28 0.99
C ASN A 95 -20.74 -4.52 1.60
N CYS A 96 -19.71 -5.24 2.06
CA CYS A 96 -18.52 -4.70 2.71
C CYS A 96 -18.78 -4.08 4.10
N SER A 97 -19.94 -4.28 4.71
CA SER A 97 -20.32 -3.61 5.96
C SER A 97 -19.40 -3.95 7.13
N SER A 98 -18.94 -5.21 7.19
CA SER A 98 -18.04 -5.76 8.22
C SER A 98 -16.56 -5.69 7.85
N SER A 99 -16.21 -5.17 6.68
CA SER A 99 -14.80 -5.09 6.24
C SER A 99 -13.98 -4.10 7.06
N SER A 100 -14.59 -3.00 7.51
CA SER A 100 -13.92 -1.98 8.33
C SER A 100 -13.45 -2.56 9.67
N SER A 101 -14.28 -3.36 10.36
CA SER A 101 -13.90 -3.97 11.63
C SER A 101 -12.76 -4.96 11.46
N LEU A 102 -12.72 -5.71 10.37
CA LEU A 102 -11.58 -6.60 10.08
C LEU A 102 -10.27 -5.81 9.90
N TRP A 103 -10.32 -4.63 9.29
CA TRP A 103 -9.15 -3.76 9.18
C TRP A 103 -8.77 -3.08 10.49
N GLU A 104 -9.74 -2.77 11.36
CA GLU A 104 -9.49 -2.30 12.73
C GLU A 104 -8.79 -3.41 13.54
N ASP A 105 -9.31 -4.64 13.49
CA ASP A 105 -8.72 -5.81 14.17
C ASP A 105 -7.28 -6.07 13.70
N ILE A 106 -7.01 -5.94 12.39
CA ILE A 106 -5.65 -6.05 11.85
C ILE A 106 -4.77 -4.92 12.39
N ALA A 107 -5.26 -3.69 12.36
CA ALA A 107 -4.51 -2.52 12.80
C ALA A 107 -4.11 -2.63 14.28
N GLU A 108 -4.99 -3.16 15.14
CA GLU A 108 -4.73 -3.38 16.57
C GLU A 108 -3.71 -4.50 16.86
N GLN A 109 -3.58 -5.47 15.95
CA GLN A 109 -2.66 -6.61 16.09
C GLN A 109 -1.25 -6.33 15.56
N LEU A 110 -1.01 -5.19 14.92
CA LEU A 110 0.32 -4.84 14.43
C LEU A 110 1.29 -4.59 15.59
N PRO A 111 2.57 -5.01 15.47
CA PRO A 111 3.57 -4.74 16.48
C PRO A 111 3.73 -3.23 16.69
N GLN A 112 3.78 -2.85 17.96
CA GLN A 112 3.98 -1.47 18.39
C GLN A 112 5.27 -1.34 19.19
N ASP A 113 6.16 -0.48 18.72
CA ASP A 113 7.31 -0.05 19.50
C ASP A 113 6.95 1.10 20.44
N MET A 114 7.70 1.20 21.55
CA MET A 114 7.57 2.31 22.47
C MET A 114 7.87 3.64 21.75
N GLY A 115 6.84 4.48 21.63
CA GLY A 115 6.95 5.83 21.06
C GLY A 115 6.43 5.97 19.64
N GLU A 116 6.07 4.88 18.96
CA GLU A 116 5.41 4.95 17.66
C GLU A 116 3.89 5.07 17.77
N ARG A 117 3.28 5.74 16.78
CA ARG A 117 1.82 5.84 16.68
C ARG A 117 1.25 4.51 16.16
N GLN A 118 0.16 4.06 16.77
CA GLN A 118 -0.67 2.97 16.22
C GLN A 118 -1.06 3.27 14.76
N LYS A 119 -0.91 2.28 13.89
CA LYS A 119 -1.42 2.33 12.52
C LYS A 119 -2.94 2.28 12.54
N THR A 120 -3.58 3.08 11.71
CA THR A 120 -5.05 3.06 11.57
C THR A 120 -5.48 2.03 10.54
N MET A 121 -6.77 1.66 10.58
CA MET A 121 -7.36 0.80 9.54
C MET A 121 -7.11 1.32 8.12
N LYS A 122 -7.16 2.66 7.93
CA LYS A 122 -6.96 3.30 6.62
C LYS A 122 -5.52 3.17 6.14
N GLU A 123 -4.56 3.30 7.04
CA GLU A 123 -3.14 3.12 6.73
C GLU A 123 -2.87 1.66 6.35
N CYS A 124 -3.44 0.69 7.08
CA CYS A 124 -3.31 -0.74 6.77
C CYS A 124 -3.92 -1.09 5.40
N MET A 125 -5.15 -0.64 5.15
CA MET A 125 -5.81 -0.79 3.85
C MET A 125 -4.95 -0.22 2.72
N TRP A 126 -4.37 0.95 2.94
CA TRP A 126 -3.59 1.63 1.93
C TRP A 126 -2.28 0.88 1.62
N LEU A 127 -1.50 0.53 2.65
CA LEU A 127 -0.28 -0.25 2.45
C LEU A 127 -0.59 -1.58 1.74
N TRP A 128 -1.63 -2.29 2.16
CA TRP A 128 -2.04 -3.54 1.51
C TRP A 128 -2.33 -3.38 0.01
N ASN A 129 -3.08 -2.34 -0.37
CA ASN A 129 -3.37 -2.06 -1.77
C ASN A 129 -2.10 -1.77 -2.59
N MET A 130 -1.14 -1.05 -1.99
CA MET A 130 0.14 -0.82 -2.66
C MET A 130 0.95 -2.10 -2.80
N LEU A 131 1.04 -2.93 -1.76
CA LEU A 131 1.71 -4.23 -1.80
C LEU A 131 1.10 -5.13 -2.89
N MET A 132 -0.23 -5.18 -2.98
CA MET A 132 -0.93 -5.94 -4.03
C MET A 132 -0.63 -5.40 -5.44
N ARG A 133 -0.49 -4.08 -5.60
CA ARG A 133 -0.09 -3.45 -6.86
C ARG A 133 1.35 -3.79 -7.24
N GLU A 134 2.28 -3.75 -6.29
CA GLU A 134 3.66 -4.19 -6.52
C GLU A 134 3.71 -5.67 -6.92
N TYR A 135 3.05 -6.53 -6.14
CA TYR A 135 2.97 -7.97 -6.38
C TYR A 135 2.38 -8.32 -7.75
N THR A 136 1.24 -7.74 -8.11
CA THR A 136 0.62 -7.96 -9.43
C THR A 136 1.44 -7.35 -10.57
N GLY A 137 2.18 -6.27 -10.31
CA GLY A 137 3.15 -5.71 -11.25
C GLY A 137 4.30 -6.67 -11.57
N VAL A 138 4.84 -7.35 -10.55
CA VAL A 138 5.87 -8.39 -10.75
C VAL A 138 5.28 -9.59 -11.50
N LEU A 139 4.10 -10.08 -11.11
CA LEU A 139 3.41 -11.17 -11.83
C LEU A 139 3.12 -10.82 -13.30
N GLY A 140 2.73 -9.57 -13.55
CA GLY A 140 2.47 -9.01 -14.87
C GLY A 140 3.71 -8.59 -15.65
N ARG A 141 4.92 -8.76 -15.08
CA ARG A 141 6.21 -8.35 -15.66
C ARG A 141 6.35 -6.86 -15.96
N SER A 142 5.53 -6.02 -15.33
CA SER A 142 5.67 -4.56 -15.39
C SER A 142 6.63 -4.01 -14.33
N LYS A 143 7.00 -4.85 -13.36
CA LYS A 143 8.01 -4.56 -12.33
C LYS A 143 9.03 -5.69 -12.21
N VAL A 144 10.23 -5.35 -11.76
CA VAL A 144 11.28 -6.33 -11.46
C VAL A 144 11.06 -6.86 -10.04
N GLU A 145 11.22 -8.16 -9.86
CA GLU A 145 11.07 -8.83 -8.55
C GLU A 145 12.02 -8.25 -7.48
N SER A 146 13.26 -7.95 -7.85
CA SER A 146 14.27 -7.38 -6.93
C SER A 146 13.90 -6.01 -6.37
N ASP A 147 13.00 -5.29 -7.03
CA ASP A 147 12.55 -3.96 -6.58
C ASP A 147 11.43 -4.06 -5.54
N PHE A 148 10.93 -5.28 -5.28
CA PHE A 148 9.86 -5.53 -4.34
C PHE A 148 10.30 -6.53 -3.25
N PRO A 149 10.82 -6.05 -2.10
CA PRO A 149 11.39 -6.90 -1.06
C PRO A 149 10.44 -7.95 -0.48
N PHE A 150 9.14 -7.65 -0.46
CA PHE A 150 8.13 -8.55 0.11
C PHE A 150 7.56 -9.55 -0.91
N PHE A 151 8.10 -9.61 -2.13
CA PHE A 151 7.56 -10.46 -3.19
C PHE A 151 7.52 -11.94 -2.77
N GLN A 152 8.63 -12.49 -2.27
CA GLN A 152 8.69 -13.90 -1.91
C GLN A 152 7.73 -14.26 -0.77
N LEU A 153 7.60 -13.37 0.22
CA LEU A 153 6.65 -13.55 1.33
C LEU A 153 5.21 -13.55 0.81
N MET A 154 4.85 -12.55 -0.01
CA MET A 154 3.51 -12.47 -0.60
C MET A 154 3.23 -13.64 -1.54
N ASP A 155 4.17 -14.01 -2.42
CA ASP A 155 4.03 -15.12 -3.36
C ASP A 155 3.81 -16.44 -2.62
N ARG A 156 4.62 -16.74 -1.60
CA ARG A 156 4.45 -17.92 -0.75
C ARG A 156 3.07 -17.95 -0.08
N SER A 157 2.65 -16.81 0.46
CA SER A 157 1.42 -16.71 1.24
C SER A 157 0.15 -16.73 0.37
N LEU A 158 0.21 -16.12 -0.83
CA LEU A 158 -0.93 -16.01 -1.76
C LEU A 158 -1.04 -17.20 -2.72
N LYS A 159 0.04 -17.95 -2.95
CA LYS A 159 0.02 -19.16 -3.81
C LYS A 159 -1.02 -20.19 -3.37
N HIS A 160 -1.32 -20.26 -2.07
CA HIS A 160 -2.33 -21.15 -1.50
C HIS A 160 -3.77 -20.65 -1.72
N LEU A 161 -3.96 -19.36 -2.01
CA LEU A 161 -5.26 -18.72 -2.23
C LEU A 161 -5.66 -18.60 -3.72
N LYS A 162 -4.94 -19.27 -4.62
CA LYS A 162 -5.11 -19.16 -6.09
C LYS A 162 -6.56 -19.25 -6.63
N PRO A 163 -7.49 -20.07 -6.09
CA PRO A 163 -8.87 -20.07 -6.57
C PRO A 163 -9.62 -18.77 -6.26
N ALA A 164 -9.30 -18.10 -5.15
CA ALA A 164 -9.96 -16.89 -4.65
C ALA A 164 -9.19 -15.60 -4.94
N PHE A 165 -7.96 -15.69 -5.46
CA PHE A 165 -7.07 -14.54 -5.67
C PHE A 165 -7.69 -13.41 -6.50
N ASN A 166 -8.40 -13.75 -7.59
CA ASN A 166 -9.05 -12.75 -8.43
C ASN A 166 -10.20 -12.02 -7.72
N GLN A 167 -10.92 -12.71 -6.83
CA GLN A 167 -11.99 -12.09 -6.03
C GLN A 167 -11.38 -11.15 -4.98
N LEU A 168 -10.33 -11.61 -4.29
CA LEU A 168 -9.60 -10.81 -3.31
C LEU A 168 -9.13 -9.46 -3.88
N VAL A 169 -8.51 -9.47 -5.07
CA VAL A 169 -8.03 -8.26 -5.76
C VAL A 169 -9.16 -7.31 -6.10
N MET A 170 -10.30 -7.80 -6.61
CA MET A 170 -11.44 -6.95 -6.97
C MET A 170 -12.03 -6.24 -5.75
N CYS A 171 -12.08 -6.96 -4.63
CA CYS A 171 -12.69 -6.50 -3.41
C CYS A 171 -11.87 -5.42 -2.71
N ASP A 172 -10.56 -5.62 -2.65
CA ASP A 172 -9.63 -4.62 -2.13
C ASP A 172 -9.63 -3.37 -3.04
N HIS A 173 -9.72 -3.54 -4.36
CA HIS A 173 -9.81 -2.42 -5.32
C HIS A 173 -11.11 -1.61 -5.12
N MET A 174 -12.27 -2.26 -4.98
CA MET A 174 -13.54 -1.55 -4.74
C MET A 174 -13.52 -0.76 -3.44
N MET A 175 -12.91 -1.29 -2.37
CA MET A 175 -12.74 -0.57 -1.11
C MET A 175 -11.77 0.59 -1.24
N PHE A 176 -10.69 0.41 -2.00
CA PHE A 176 -9.72 1.46 -2.27
C PHE A 176 -10.33 2.63 -3.03
N ILE A 177 -11.16 2.37 -4.04
CA ILE A 177 -11.88 3.43 -4.77
C ILE A 177 -12.79 4.21 -3.82
N LYS A 178 -13.56 3.52 -2.96
CA LYS A 178 -14.41 4.19 -1.96
C LYS A 178 -13.60 5.06 -1.00
N LEU A 179 -12.44 4.58 -0.55
CA LEU A 179 -11.53 5.35 0.31
C LEU A 179 -11.00 6.59 -0.42
N CYS A 180 -10.50 6.44 -1.65
CA CYS A 180 -9.98 7.55 -2.46
C CYS A 180 -11.05 8.61 -2.73
N LEU A 181 -12.27 8.21 -3.08
CA LEU A 181 -13.39 9.14 -3.28
C LEU A 181 -13.74 9.88 -1.99
N SER A 182 -13.73 9.20 -0.84
CA SER A 182 -13.99 9.85 0.45
C SER A 182 -12.93 10.89 0.82
N LEU A 183 -11.66 10.64 0.48
CA LEU A 183 -10.55 11.55 0.73
C LEU A 183 -10.57 12.75 -0.22
N LEU A 184 -10.86 12.53 -1.51
CA LEU A 184 -11.09 13.61 -2.48
C LEU A 184 -12.21 14.54 -2.01
N VAL A 185 -13.34 14.00 -1.56
CA VAL A 185 -14.47 14.80 -1.06
C VAL A 185 -14.10 15.55 0.24
N ALA A 186 -13.28 14.96 1.10
CA ALA A 186 -12.86 15.60 2.35
C ALA A 186 -11.79 16.69 2.15
N GLY A 187 -10.90 16.53 1.16
CA GLY A 187 -9.85 17.51 0.83
C GLY A 187 -10.31 18.68 -0.05
N LEU A 188 -11.50 18.57 -0.67
CA LEU A 188 -12.14 19.65 -1.44
C LEU A 188 -13.01 20.61 -0.59
N LYS A 189 -12.93 20.53 0.74
CA LYS A 189 -13.66 21.41 1.68
C LYS A 189 -12.76 22.38 2.40
#